data_AF-A0A2A7WV72-F1
#
_entry.id   AF-A0A2A7WV72-F1
#
_cell.length_a   1.000
_cell.length_b   1.000
_cell.length_c   1.000
_cell.angle_alpha   90.00
_cell.angle_beta   90.00
_cell.angle_gamma   90.00
#
_symmetry.space_group_name_H-M   'P 1'
#
loop_
_entity.id
_entity.type
_entity.pdbx_description
1 polymer ?
#
loop_
_entity_poly.entity_id
_entity_poly.type
_entity_poly.pdbx_seq_one_letter_code
_entity_poly.pdbx_strand_id
1 'polypeptide(L)'
;MDGPSAKTIQIIDNNIKTTNIQIRCNEDTFDSIELTRIKSKVTIKMKNQLPVIVVKINSIGHFDEVLCNDEFDKAKTLSNYEKKAEHEINQIIVNGIEKVQQYGGDSFGFGDKYHLLDAKTFNKVADHWNELFVDAKIKVQVNIQIENVGMRKKAYPF
;
A
#
# COMPACT_ATOMS: atom_id res chain seq x y z
N MET A 1 5.55 -10.83 14.18
CA MET A 1 4.62 -10.33 13.14
C MET A 1 4.93 -11.07 11.86
N ASP A 2 3.91 -11.55 11.16
CA ASP A 2 4.11 -12.31 9.91
C ASP A 2 4.51 -11.39 8.74
N GLY A 3 5.02 -11.99 7.65
CA GLY A 3 5.54 -11.28 6.48
C GLY A 3 4.63 -10.16 5.92
N PRO A 4 3.32 -10.38 5.70
CA PRO A 4 2.44 -9.34 5.17
C PRO A 4 2.30 -8.10 6.08
N SER A 5 2.10 -8.31 7.39
CA SER A 5 1.98 -7.19 8.35
C SER A 5 3.31 -6.43 8.49
N ALA A 6 4.44 -7.13 8.44
CA ALA A 6 5.75 -6.49 8.45
C ALA A 6 5.97 -5.62 7.20
N LYS A 7 5.59 -6.11 6.01
CA LYS A 7 5.67 -5.34 4.76
C LYS A 7 4.83 -4.06 4.82
N THR A 8 3.64 -4.12 5.42
CA THR A 8 2.78 -2.94 5.60
C THR A 8 3.44 -1.85 6.45
N ILE A 9 4.08 -2.22 7.56
CA ILE A 9 4.85 -1.27 8.38
C ILE A 9 5.95 -0.61 7.54
N GLN A 10 6.75 -1.41 6.84
CA GLN A 10 7.87 -0.90 6.05
C GLN A 10 7.44 0.06 4.93
N ILE A 11 6.28 -0.19 4.30
CA ILE A 11 5.70 0.70 3.28
C ILE A 11 5.21 2.00 3.92
N ILE A 12 4.45 1.92 5.01
CA ILE A 12 3.86 3.09 5.67
C ILE A 12 4.95 4.03 6.20
N ASP A 13 6.03 3.47 6.72
CA ASP A 13 7.17 4.23 7.26
C ASP A 13 8.20 4.69 6.21
N ASN A 14 7.98 4.38 4.93
CA ASN A 14 8.91 4.70 3.84
C ASN A 14 10.31 4.08 4.02
N ASN A 15 10.41 2.94 4.71
CA ASN A 15 11.68 2.24 4.91
C ASN A 15 12.02 1.34 3.71
N ILE A 16 11.00 0.85 3.01
CA ILE A 16 11.19 0.03 1.81
C ILE A 16 11.28 0.91 0.56
N LYS A 17 12.35 0.70 -0.23
CA LYS A 17 12.59 1.44 -1.48
C LYS A 17 12.02 0.72 -2.69
N THR A 18 12.03 -0.62 -2.65
CA THR A 18 11.53 -1.48 -3.72
C THR A 18 10.84 -2.71 -3.16
N THR A 19 9.83 -3.23 -3.87
CA THR A 19 9.23 -4.53 -3.53
C THR A 19 8.58 -5.14 -4.76
N ASN A 20 8.62 -6.48 -4.86
CA ASN A 20 7.82 -7.20 -5.84
C ASN A 20 6.39 -7.45 -5.34
N ILE A 21 5.45 -7.48 -6.29
CA ILE A 21 4.08 -7.95 -6.15
C ILE A 21 3.74 -8.87 -7.32
N GLN A 22 2.83 -9.81 -7.08
CA GLN A 22 2.33 -10.71 -8.12
C GLN A 22 0.95 -10.26 -8.57
N ILE A 23 0.75 -10.21 -9.88
CA ILE A 23 -0.51 -9.83 -10.50
C ILE A 23 -1.09 -11.05 -11.20
N ARG A 24 -2.22 -11.55 -10.70
CA ARG A 24 -2.93 -12.63 -11.38
C ARG A 24 -3.47 -12.15 -12.73
N CYS A 25 -3.10 -12.85 -13.78
CA CYS A 25 -3.48 -12.54 -15.15
C CYS A 25 -4.30 -13.65 -15.81
N ASN A 26 -4.09 -14.92 -15.44
CA ASN A 26 -4.95 -16.07 -15.78
C ASN A 26 -5.25 -16.92 -14.53
N GLU A 27 -5.92 -18.08 -14.67
CA GLU A 27 -6.30 -18.93 -13.55
C GLU A 27 -5.11 -19.26 -12.63
N ASP A 28 -4.01 -19.79 -13.15
CA ASP A 28 -2.83 -20.16 -12.35
C ASP A 28 -1.55 -19.43 -12.77
N THR A 29 -1.69 -18.31 -13.47
CA THR A 29 -0.54 -17.55 -14.00
C THR A 29 -0.52 -16.13 -13.44
N PHE A 30 0.69 -15.72 -13.05
CA PHE A 30 0.96 -14.43 -12.43
C PHE A 30 2.12 -13.76 -13.14
N ASP A 31 1.96 -12.46 -13.40
CA ASP A 31 3.08 -11.60 -13.76
C ASP A 31 3.67 -10.97 -12.49
N SER A 32 4.97 -10.71 -12.49
CA SER A 32 5.66 -10.04 -11.39
C SER A 32 5.90 -8.57 -11.75
N ILE A 33 5.52 -7.67 -10.85
CA ILE A 33 5.80 -6.24 -10.94
C ILE A 33 6.71 -5.84 -9.78
N GLU A 34 7.86 -5.27 -10.11
CA GLU A 34 8.69 -4.54 -9.16
C GLU A 34 8.14 -3.12 -8.97
N LEU A 35 7.78 -2.79 -7.75
CA LEU A 35 7.44 -1.44 -7.34
C LEU A 35 8.69 -0.72 -6.85
N THR A 36 8.94 0.47 -7.38
CA THR A 36 10.04 1.36 -7.01
C THR A 36 9.53 2.74 -6.65
N ARG A 37 10.36 3.56 -6.00
CA ARG A 37 10.02 4.94 -5.60
C ARG A 37 8.74 4.99 -4.75
N ILE A 38 8.53 3.98 -3.92
CA ILE A 38 7.36 3.86 -3.04
C ILE A 38 7.38 5.04 -2.06
N LYS A 39 6.30 5.81 -2.05
CA LYS A 39 6.11 6.94 -1.14
C LYS A 39 4.74 6.88 -0.48
N SER A 40 4.75 6.69 0.83
CA SER A 40 3.61 6.80 1.72
C SER A 40 3.52 8.19 2.34
N LYS A 41 2.29 8.72 2.36
CA LYS A 41 1.91 9.91 3.12
C LYS A 41 0.70 9.59 3.98
N VAL A 42 0.82 9.88 5.27
CA VAL A 42 -0.26 9.68 6.24
C VAL A 42 -0.88 11.04 6.60
N THR A 43 -2.20 11.08 6.69
CA THR A 43 -2.92 12.22 7.29
C THR A 43 -3.97 11.71 8.26
N ILE A 44 -4.13 12.41 9.38
CA ILE A 44 -4.99 11.97 10.49
C ILE A 44 -5.87 13.15 10.89
N LYS A 45 -7.17 12.89 11.06
CA LYS A 45 -8.14 13.87 11.54
C LYS A 45 -9.16 13.19 12.45
N MET A 46 -9.63 13.89 13.47
CA MET A 46 -10.77 13.45 14.27
C MET A 46 -12.08 13.79 13.56
N LYS A 47 -12.98 12.81 13.44
CA LYS A 47 -14.36 13.01 12.97
C LYS A 47 -15.31 12.25 13.88
N ASN A 48 -16.25 12.96 14.50
CA ASN A 48 -17.20 12.39 15.47
C ASN A 48 -16.48 11.60 16.57
N GLN A 49 -15.43 12.18 17.15
CA GLN A 49 -14.59 11.58 18.20
C GLN A 49 -13.79 10.34 17.79
N LEU A 50 -13.84 9.92 16.52
CA LEU A 50 -13.03 8.82 16.01
C LEU A 50 -11.93 9.33 15.07
N PRO A 51 -10.71 8.76 15.14
CA PRO A 51 -9.67 9.07 14.18
C PRO A 51 -10.02 8.51 12.79
N VAL A 52 -9.80 9.34 11.78
CA VAL A 52 -9.84 8.98 10.37
C VAL A 52 -8.42 9.08 9.85
N ILE A 53 -7.82 7.94 9.53
CA ILE A 53 -6.44 7.82 9.06
C ILE A 53 -6.51 7.58 7.55
N VAL A 54 -5.93 8.50 6.78
CA VAL A 54 -5.78 8.35 5.34
C VAL A 54 -4.33 8.05 5.02
N VAL A 55 -4.09 6.88 4.42
CA VAL A 55 -2.78 6.43 3.94
C VAL A 55 -2.78 6.55 2.42
N LYS A 56 -1.97 7.46 1.88
CA LYS A 56 -1.79 7.63 0.45
C LYS A 56 -0.44 7.07 0.02
N ILE A 57 -0.44 6.13 -0.92
CA ILE A 57 0.75 5.49 -1.46
C ILE A 57 0.84 5.85 -2.94
N ASN A 58 2.02 6.27 -3.38
CA ASN A 58 2.35 6.42 -4.80
C ASN A 58 3.60 5.60 -5.09
N SER A 59 3.62 4.91 -6.23
CA SER A 59 4.76 4.10 -6.65
C SER A 59 4.88 4.06 -8.16
N ILE A 60 6.10 3.81 -8.65
CA ILE A 60 6.34 3.41 -10.03
C ILE A 60 6.42 1.88 -10.09
N GLY A 61 5.84 1.27 -11.12
CA GLY A 61 5.90 -0.16 -11.37
C GLY A 61 6.73 -0.49 -12.62
N HIS A 62 7.45 -1.61 -12.58
CA HIS A 62 8.17 -2.19 -13.72
C HIS A 62 7.90 -3.69 -13.78
N PHE A 63 7.70 -4.24 -14.97
CA PHE A 63 7.55 -5.68 -15.14
C PHE A 63 8.89 -6.40 -14.91
N ASP A 64 8.93 -7.25 -13.89
CA ASP A 64 10.08 -8.08 -13.54
C ASP A 64 9.98 -9.46 -14.22
N GLU A 65 8.76 -10.04 -14.28
CA GLU A 65 8.48 -11.28 -15.00
C GLU A 65 7.11 -11.19 -15.67
N VAL A 66 7.04 -11.62 -16.93
CA VAL A 66 5.82 -11.61 -17.74
C VAL A 66 5.61 -13.01 -18.29
N LEU A 67 4.65 -13.73 -17.71
CA LEU A 67 4.25 -15.07 -18.11
C LEU A 67 2.95 -15.04 -18.91
N CYS A 68 2.12 -14.02 -18.71
CA CYS A 68 0.93 -13.82 -19.51
C CYS A 68 1.25 -13.18 -20.87
N ASN A 69 0.52 -13.61 -21.89
CA ASN A 69 0.70 -13.13 -23.26
C ASN A 69 -0.26 -11.96 -23.57
N ASP A 70 -0.21 -10.92 -22.74
CA ASP A 70 -0.97 -9.68 -22.93
C ASP A 70 -0.22 -8.67 -23.81
N GLU A 71 -0.95 -7.70 -24.37
CA GLU A 71 -0.40 -6.65 -25.23
C GLU A 71 0.04 -5.43 -24.40
N PHE A 72 1.23 -5.51 -23.79
CA PHE A 72 1.78 -4.48 -22.90
C PHE A 72 2.19 -3.17 -23.58
N ASP A 73 2.14 -3.11 -24.91
CA ASP A 73 2.30 -1.89 -25.70
C ASP A 73 1.00 -1.06 -25.77
N LYS A 74 -0.14 -1.60 -25.32
CA LYS A 74 -1.41 -0.90 -25.29
C LYS A 74 -1.62 -0.21 -23.93
N ALA A 75 -1.94 1.08 -23.98
CA ALA A 75 -2.30 1.87 -22.80
C ALA A 75 -3.44 1.25 -21.96
N LYS A 76 -4.39 0.59 -22.63
CA LYS A 76 -5.49 -0.11 -21.96
C LYS A 76 -5.00 -1.29 -21.11
N THR A 77 -4.02 -2.05 -21.61
CA THR A 77 -3.41 -3.17 -20.88
C THR A 77 -2.66 -2.63 -19.67
N LEU A 78 -1.80 -1.63 -19.86
CA LEU A 78 -1.05 -0.99 -18.76
C LEU A 78 -1.99 -0.46 -17.67
N SER A 79 -3.03 0.28 -18.04
CA SER A 79 -4.02 0.79 -17.08
C SER A 79 -4.77 -0.31 -16.33
N ASN A 80 -4.99 -1.47 -16.95
CA ASN A 80 -5.56 -2.63 -16.27
C ASN A 80 -4.59 -3.20 -15.22
N TYR A 81 -3.31 -3.34 -15.57
CA TYR A 81 -2.27 -3.81 -14.64
C TYR A 81 -2.01 -2.84 -13.50
N GLU A 82 -2.03 -1.52 -13.77
CA GLU A 82 -1.95 -0.48 -12.74
C GLU A 82 -3.06 -0.67 -11.70
N LYS A 83 -4.32 -0.83 -12.13
CA LYS A 83 -5.46 -1.06 -11.21
C LYS A 83 -5.32 -2.36 -10.42
N LYS A 84 -4.85 -3.44 -11.05
CA LYS A 84 -4.59 -4.70 -10.35
C LYS A 84 -3.49 -4.52 -9.30
N ALA A 85 -2.39 -3.86 -9.65
CA ALA A 85 -1.31 -3.55 -8.72
C ALA A 85 -1.77 -2.66 -7.56
N GLU A 86 -2.59 -1.64 -7.85
CA GLU A 86 -3.19 -0.76 -6.85
C GLU A 86 -4.04 -1.57 -5.88
N HIS A 87 -4.83 -2.51 -6.39
CA HIS A 87 -5.65 -3.42 -5.60
C HIS A 87 -4.78 -4.29 -4.68
N GLU A 88 -3.74 -4.95 -5.21
CA GLU A 88 -2.86 -5.82 -4.41
C GLU A 88 -2.18 -5.06 -3.27
N ILE A 89 -1.64 -3.87 -3.53
CA ILE A 89 -1.05 -3.04 -2.48
C ILE A 89 -2.11 -2.56 -1.50
N ASN A 90 -3.31 -2.19 -1.97
CA ASN A 90 -4.40 -1.79 -1.09
C ASN A 90 -4.73 -2.92 -0.09
N GLN A 91 -4.87 -4.15 -0.58
CA GLN A 91 -5.15 -5.33 0.26
C GLN A 91 -4.04 -5.60 1.26
N ILE A 92 -2.77 -5.55 0.85
CA ILE A 92 -1.62 -5.71 1.76
C ILE A 92 -1.70 -4.70 2.91
N ILE A 93 -1.95 -3.42 2.59
CA ILE A 93 -1.97 -2.34 3.58
C ILE A 93 -3.19 -2.44 4.50
N VAL A 94 -4.39 -2.66 3.95
CA VAL A 94 -5.62 -2.80 4.74
C VAL A 94 -5.50 -3.98 5.70
N ASN A 95 -5.17 -5.17 5.19
CA ASN A 95 -5.05 -6.38 6.01
C ASN A 95 -3.94 -6.24 7.07
N GLY A 96 -2.83 -5.58 6.72
CA GLY A 96 -1.75 -5.31 7.66
C GLY A 96 -2.18 -4.39 8.81
N ILE A 97 -2.93 -3.32 8.50
CA ILE A 97 -3.44 -2.39 9.51
C ILE A 97 -4.50 -3.07 10.39
N GLU A 98 -5.48 -3.76 9.79
CA GLU A 98 -6.54 -4.47 10.53
C GLU A 98 -5.95 -5.50 11.50
N LYS A 99 -4.94 -6.26 11.07
CA LYS A 99 -4.25 -7.22 11.93
C LYS A 99 -3.55 -6.55 13.12
N VAL A 100 -3.01 -5.35 12.95
CA VAL A 100 -2.40 -4.58 14.05
C VAL A 100 -3.47 -3.98 14.97
N GLN A 101 -4.60 -3.51 14.42
CA GLN A 101 -5.75 -3.08 15.23
C GLN A 101 -6.25 -4.22 16.13
N GLN A 102 -6.28 -5.46 15.65
CA GLN A 102 -6.63 -6.64 16.46
C GLN A 102 -5.69 -6.89 17.65
N TYR A 103 -4.43 -6.42 17.57
CA TYR A 103 -3.47 -6.53 18.68
C TYR A 103 -3.55 -5.38 19.69
N GLY A 104 -4.41 -4.38 19.45
CA GLY A 104 -4.69 -3.33 20.44
C GLY A 104 -3.64 -2.22 20.55
N GLY A 105 -2.74 -2.07 19.58
CA GLY A 105 -1.66 -1.10 19.65
C GLY A 105 -1.30 -0.46 18.30
N ASP A 106 -0.75 0.74 18.35
CA ASP A 106 -0.30 1.47 17.17
C ASP A 106 1.16 1.17 16.83
N SER A 107 1.40 0.03 16.17
CA SER A 107 2.75 -0.35 15.71
C SER A 107 3.23 0.44 14.48
N PHE A 108 2.41 1.33 13.92
CA PHE A 108 2.76 2.16 12.75
C PHE A 108 3.22 3.58 13.15
N GLY A 109 3.17 3.91 14.44
CA GLY A 109 3.47 5.25 14.93
C GLY A 109 2.52 6.32 14.37
N PHE A 110 1.26 5.98 14.13
CA PHE A 110 0.25 6.96 13.69
C PHE A 110 0.02 8.05 14.75
N GLY A 111 0.09 7.73 16.04
CA GLY A 111 -0.01 8.67 17.14
C GLY A 111 1.11 9.70 17.08
N ASP A 112 2.35 9.26 16.89
CA ASP A 112 3.50 10.14 16.72
C ASP A 112 3.35 11.03 15.48
N LYS A 113 2.93 10.43 14.35
CA LYS A 113 2.63 11.19 13.12
C LYS A 113 1.50 12.18 13.36
N TYR A 114 0.49 11.85 14.16
CA TYR A 114 -0.61 12.75 14.48
C TYR A 114 -0.14 13.90 15.37
N HIS A 115 0.65 13.60 16.40
CA HIS A 115 1.26 14.60 17.28
C HIS A 115 2.12 15.60 16.48
N LEU A 116 2.93 15.11 15.54
CA LEU A 116 3.73 15.97 14.66
C LEU A 116 2.87 16.86 13.74
N LEU A 117 1.70 16.39 13.31
CA LEU A 117 0.80 17.13 12.42
C LEU A 117 -0.14 18.10 13.15
N ASP A 118 -0.61 17.75 14.36
CA ASP A 118 -1.53 18.53 15.18
C ASP A 118 -1.43 18.14 16.67
N ALA A 119 -0.35 18.59 17.31
CA ALA A 119 -0.07 18.31 18.73
C ALA A 119 -1.22 18.73 19.66
N LYS A 120 -1.89 19.85 19.35
CA LYS A 120 -2.96 20.39 20.20
C LYS A 120 -4.16 19.45 20.26
N THR A 121 -4.55 18.87 19.14
CA THR A 121 -5.66 17.91 19.13
C THR A 121 -5.22 16.55 19.63
N PHE A 122 -4.02 16.10 19.27
CA PHE A 122 -3.47 14.82 19.76
C PHE A 122 -3.38 14.78 21.29
N ASN A 123 -2.92 15.84 21.95
CA ASN A 123 -2.78 15.89 23.40
C ASN A 123 -4.10 15.68 24.17
N LYS A 124 -5.26 15.85 23.52
CA LYS A 124 -6.57 15.57 24.12
C LYS A 124 -6.92 14.09 24.17
N VAL A 125 -6.25 13.30 23.32
CA VAL A 125 -6.51 11.87 23.13
C VAL A 125 -5.29 10.99 23.39
N ALA A 126 -4.14 11.60 23.72
CA ALA A 126 -2.86 10.91 23.86
C ALA A 126 -2.92 9.74 24.85
N ASP A 127 -3.56 9.96 26.01
CA ASP A 127 -3.65 8.96 27.10
C ASP A 127 -4.43 7.69 26.71
N HIS A 128 -5.31 7.78 25.71
CA HIS A 128 -6.16 6.67 25.24
C HIS A 128 -6.06 6.48 23.72
N TRP A 129 -4.95 6.90 23.11
CA TRP A 129 -4.77 6.86 21.66
C TRP A 129 -4.88 5.44 21.11
N ASN A 130 -4.27 4.46 21.78
CA ASN A 130 -4.30 3.07 21.32
C ASN A 130 -5.74 2.53 21.28
N GLU A 131 -6.60 2.90 22.23
CA GLU A 131 -8.01 2.51 22.25
C GLU A 131 -8.76 3.11 21.05
N LEU A 132 -8.54 4.39 20.76
CA LEU A 132 -9.13 5.03 19.58
C LEU A 132 -8.59 4.49 18.25
N PHE A 133 -7.31 4.07 18.23
CA PHE A 133 -6.68 3.51 17.04
C PHE A 133 -7.32 2.18 16.64
N VAL A 134 -7.70 1.34 17.60
CA VAL A 134 -8.40 0.07 17.33
C VAL A 134 -9.69 0.31 16.52
N ASP A 135 -10.42 1.37 16.84
CA ASP A 135 -11.68 1.74 16.17
C ASP A 135 -11.48 2.79 15.03
N ALA A 136 -10.24 3.09 14.67
CA ALA A 136 -9.93 4.10 13.66
C ALA A 136 -10.50 3.73 12.29
N LYS A 137 -11.06 4.74 11.60
CA LYS A 137 -11.48 4.58 10.20
C LYS A 137 -10.29 4.72 9.28
N ILE A 138 -9.90 3.62 8.65
CA ILE A 138 -8.77 3.58 7.72
C ILE A 138 -9.26 3.82 6.29
N LYS A 139 -8.56 4.71 5.57
CA LYS A 139 -8.76 4.93 4.13
C LYS A 139 -7.43 4.81 3.42
N VAL A 140 -7.31 3.80 2.57
CA VAL A 140 -6.10 3.57 1.77
C VAL A 140 -6.34 4.05 0.34
N GLN A 141 -5.45 4.89 -0.15
CA GLN A 141 -5.44 5.38 -1.53
C GLN A 141 -4.11 4.99 -2.15
N VAL A 142 -4.15 4.13 -3.16
CA VAL A 142 -2.96 3.67 -3.86
C VAL A 142 -3.01 4.21 -5.28
N ASN A 143 -1.90 4.77 -5.73
CA ASN A 143 -1.67 5.13 -7.12
C ASN A 143 -0.40 4.45 -7.59
N ILE A 144 -0.51 3.63 -8.63
CA ILE A 144 0.65 2.99 -9.25
C ILE A 144 0.65 3.36 -10.71
N GLN A 145 1.78 3.88 -11.16
CA GLN A 145 2.03 4.14 -12.56
C GLN A 145 3.05 3.13 -13.06
N ILE A 146 2.71 2.36 -14.09
CA ILE A 146 3.66 1.45 -14.71
C ILE A 146 4.46 2.23 -15.75
N GLU A 147 5.77 2.34 -15.52
CA GLU A 147 6.68 2.94 -16.49
C GLU A 147 7.04 1.89 -17.56
N ASN A 148 7.03 2.35 -18.82
CA ASN A 148 7.17 1.57 -20.05
C ASN A 148 7.99 0.27 -19.90
N VAL A 149 7.38 -0.85 -20.30
CA VAL A 149 8.11 -2.09 -20.58
C VAL A 149 9.27 -1.76 -21.50
N GLY A 150 10.51 -2.04 -21.06
CA GLY A 150 11.68 -1.98 -21.94
C GLY A 150 11.58 -3.01 -23.08
N MET A 151 12.64 -3.75 -23.38
CA MET A 151 12.64 -4.76 -24.45
C MET A 151 11.65 -5.94 -24.24
N ARG A 152 10.93 -6.00 -23.11
CA ARG A 152 9.99 -7.07 -22.74
C ARG A 152 8.56 -6.72 -23.18
N LYS A 153 8.32 -6.77 -24.49
CA LYS A 153 6.99 -6.52 -25.10
C LYS A 153 6.17 -7.79 -25.35
N LYS A 154 6.81 -8.97 -25.25
CA LYS A 154 6.21 -10.29 -25.47
C LYS A 154 6.86 -11.30 -24.52
N ALA A 155 6.09 -12.28 -24.06
CA ALA A 155 6.61 -13.44 -23.33
C ALA A 155 7.64 -14.20 -24.20
N TYR A 156 8.64 -14.80 -23.58
CA TYR A 156 9.60 -15.64 -24.31
C TYR A 156 8.84 -16.85 -24.88
N PRO A 157 8.90 -17.11 -26.20
CA PRO A 157 8.27 -18.29 -26.76
C PRO A 157 9.00 -19.52 -26.23
N PHE A 158 8.32 -20.32 -25.41
CA PHE A 158 8.67 -21.72 -25.20
C PHE A 158 7.94 -22.57 -26.24
#